data_AF-A0A7S1P1G7-F1
#
_entry.id   AF-A0A7S1P1G7-F1
#
_cell.length_a   1.000
_cell.length_b   1.000
_cell.length_c   1.000
_cell.angle_alpha   90.00
_cell.angle_beta   90.00
_cell.angle_gamma   90.00
#
_symmetry.space_group_name_H-M   'P 1'
#
loop_
_entity.id
_entity.type
_entity.pdbx_description
1 polymer ?
#
loop_
_entity_poly.entity_id
_entity_poly.type
_entity_poly.pdbx_seq_one_letter_code
_entity_poly.pdbx_strand_id
1 'polypeptide(L)'
;EIAGGTGCDGSPWAQDVSPLGIVQGHAYAVLDVREVDAGGGKRYKLIKLRNPWGREGVEWKGDFSDGSHQWTTRLKRLLEYEPLPGDGIFWMSFEDFVNQFDDVYICRVFDDPTGLNGKWCKNVFHGAWTKGLTAGGSTNHTSVTSNPHYVITVKKPTTVYVVLAQKDTRGTTKELHPIALELYAFSKPRRVRKSREDYQALVNKHDCYCALREVSREFYLTPRTYTLLVSTFEPGQEAEFALTIFTDETSEIDIRDVTELDSHKDRERGPKL
;
A
#
# COMPACT_ATOMS: atom_id res chain seq x y z
N GLU A 1 -7.79 -7.43 -7.37
CA GLU A 1 -7.45 -5.99 -7.19
C GLU A 1 -8.74 -5.19 -7.30
N ILE A 2 -8.80 -4.00 -6.71
CA ILE A 2 -9.98 -3.11 -6.76
C ILE A 2 -9.55 -1.75 -7.29
N ALA A 3 -10.32 -1.12 -8.19
CA ALA A 3 -10.04 0.21 -8.73
C ALA A 3 -11.14 1.22 -8.37
N GLY A 4 -10.78 2.49 -8.13
CA GLY A 4 -11.71 3.59 -7.80
C GLY A 4 -11.92 4.57 -8.96
N GLY A 5 -13.17 4.88 -9.31
CA GLY A 5 -13.50 5.83 -10.38
C GLY A 5 -13.34 7.31 -10.00
N THR A 6 -12.78 8.12 -10.91
CA THR A 6 -12.53 9.58 -10.78
C THR A 6 -13.82 10.40 -10.64
N GLY A 7 -13.82 11.43 -9.79
CA GLY A 7 -14.87 12.47 -9.78
C GLY A 7 -14.37 13.89 -9.56
N CYS A 8 -14.88 14.82 -10.36
CA CYS A 8 -14.54 16.24 -10.33
C CYS A 8 -15.73 17.11 -9.89
N ASP A 9 -16.37 16.78 -8.77
CA ASP A 9 -17.18 17.72 -8.02
C ASP A 9 -17.20 17.39 -6.52
N GLY A 10 -17.07 18.42 -5.69
CA GLY A 10 -16.91 18.29 -4.24
C GLY A 10 -18.20 17.93 -3.49
N SER A 11 -19.03 17.03 -4.04
CA SER A 11 -20.29 16.61 -3.42
C SER A 11 -20.18 15.19 -2.84
N PRO A 12 -20.22 14.99 -1.51
CA PRO A 12 -19.93 13.68 -0.91
C PRO A 12 -21.03 12.61 -1.10
N TRP A 13 -22.12 12.92 -1.81
CA TRP A 13 -23.33 12.08 -1.82
C TRP A 13 -24.06 11.95 -3.17
N ALA A 14 -23.53 12.54 -4.25
CA ALA A 14 -24.04 12.28 -5.61
C ALA A 14 -23.14 11.24 -6.28
N GLN A 15 -23.68 10.05 -6.55
CA GLN A 15 -23.00 9.04 -7.36
C GLN A 15 -23.08 9.46 -8.82
N ASP A 16 -22.14 10.29 -9.24
CA ASP A 16 -22.06 10.71 -10.63
C ASP A 16 -21.59 9.52 -11.48
N VAL A 17 -22.28 9.33 -12.60
CA VAL A 17 -21.88 8.36 -13.63
C VAL A 17 -21.31 9.16 -14.76
N SER A 18 -20.05 8.90 -15.11
CA SER A 18 -19.41 9.60 -16.22
C SER A 18 -20.19 9.35 -17.53
N PRO A 19 -20.08 10.23 -18.54
CA PRO A 19 -20.68 9.99 -19.85
C PRO A 19 -20.27 8.65 -20.49
N LEU A 20 -19.09 8.15 -20.10
CA LEU A 20 -18.55 6.86 -20.54
C LEU A 20 -18.98 5.67 -19.68
N GLY A 21 -19.84 5.89 -18.67
CA GLY A 21 -20.45 4.84 -17.86
C GLY A 21 -19.68 4.44 -16.60
N ILE A 22 -18.63 5.18 -16.22
CA ILE A 22 -17.88 4.90 -14.98
C ILE A 22 -18.51 5.65 -13.81
N VAL A 23 -19.01 4.91 -12.83
CA VAL A 23 -19.49 5.43 -11.55
C VAL A 23 -18.31 5.92 -10.69
N GLN A 24 -18.37 7.17 -10.27
CA GLN A 24 -17.34 7.83 -9.46
C GLN A 24 -17.43 7.41 -7.99
N GLY A 25 -16.30 7.39 -7.28
CA GLY A 25 -16.24 7.00 -5.86
C GLY A 25 -16.70 5.55 -5.60
N HIS A 26 -16.72 4.72 -6.64
CA HIS A 26 -17.15 3.32 -6.59
C HIS A 26 -16.01 2.37 -6.90
N ALA A 27 -16.06 1.20 -6.27
CA ALA A 27 -15.02 0.20 -6.32
C ALA A 27 -15.33 -0.86 -7.39
N TYR A 28 -14.43 -1.05 -8.35
CA TYR A 28 -14.54 -2.03 -9.42
C TYR A 28 -13.53 -3.16 -9.20
N ALA A 29 -13.89 -4.40 -9.51
CA ALA A 29 -12.93 -5.50 -9.45
C ALA A 29 -12.16 -5.61 -10.77
N VAL A 30 -10.84 -5.69 -10.71
CA VAL A 30 -10.01 -6.12 -11.85
C VAL A 30 -10.10 -7.65 -11.94
N LEU A 31 -10.60 -8.13 -13.08
CA LEU A 31 -10.80 -9.56 -13.33
C LEU A 31 -9.68 -10.18 -14.18
N ASP A 32 -9.14 -9.43 -15.14
CA ASP A 32 -8.12 -9.92 -16.07
C ASP A 32 -7.36 -8.75 -16.71
N VAL A 33 -6.11 -8.99 -17.11
CA VAL A 33 -5.27 -8.04 -17.86
C VAL A 33 -4.50 -8.83 -18.92
N ARG A 34 -4.71 -8.52 -20.21
CA ARG A 34 -4.09 -9.26 -21.31
C ARG A 34 -3.46 -8.34 -22.35
N GLU A 35 -2.29 -8.73 -22.84
CA GLU A 35 -1.72 -8.18 -24.08
C GLU A 35 -2.06 -9.13 -25.24
N VAL A 36 -2.71 -8.61 -26.29
CA VAL A 36 -3.19 -9.42 -27.41
C VAL A 36 -2.79 -8.85 -28.77
N ASP A 37 -2.41 -9.74 -29.69
CA ASP A 37 -2.11 -9.40 -31.08
C ASP A 37 -3.38 -9.50 -31.94
N ALA A 38 -3.89 -8.36 -32.39
CA ALA A 38 -5.11 -8.24 -33.18
C ALA A 38 -4.92 -8.63 -34.66
N GLY A 39 -3.69 -8.97 -35.08
CA GLY A 39 -3.32 -9.19 -36.46
C GLY A 39 -2.84 -7.91 -37.16
N GLY A 40 -2.19 -8.06 -38.31
CA GLY A 40 -1.68 -6.93 -39.09
C GLY A 40 -0.62 -6.09 -38.38
N GLY A 41 0.06 -6.64 -37.38
CA GLY A 41 1.05 -5.94 -36.55
C GLY A 41 0.47 -5.08 -35.43
N LYS A 42 -0.86 -5.05 -35.25
CA LYS A 42 -1.52 -4.28 -34.19
C LYS A 42 -1.61 -5.08 -32.89
N ARG A 43 -1.21 -4.49 -31.78
CA ARG A 43 -1.31 -5.08 -30.43
C ARG A 43 -2.12 -4.17 -29.51
N TYR A 44 -2.84 -4.78 -28.57
CA TYR A 44 -3.60 -4.07 -27.54
C TYR A 44 -3.23 -4.58 -26.16
N LYS A 45 -3.24 -3.67 -25.17
CA LYS A 45 -3.26 -4.01 -23.75
C LYS A 45 -4.65 -3.72 -23.24
N LEU A 46 -5.36 -4.75 -22.81
CA LEU A 46 -6.76 -4.66 -22.40
C LEU A 46 -6.89 -5.13 -20.95
N ILE A 47 -7.78 -4.48 -20.22
CA ILE A 47 -8.11 -4.79 -18.83
C ILE A 47 -9.61 -5.06 -18.72
N LYS A 48 -9.94 -6.14 -18.01
CA LYS A 48 -11.32 -6.58 -17.74
C LYS A 48 -11.69 -6.15 -16.32
N LEU A 49 -12.75 -5.37 -16.22
CA LEU A 49 -13.26 -4.83 -14.96
C LEU A 49 -14.68 -5.35 -14.71
N ARG A 50 -15.10 -5.29 -13.45
CA ARG A 50 -16.48 -5.54 -13.04
C ARG A 50 -16.99 -4.48 -12.08
N ASN A 51 -18.11 -3.87 -12.43
CA ASN A 51 -18.98 -3.12 -11.53
C ASN A 51 -19.81 -4.12 -10.70
N PRO A 52 -19.62 -4.19 -9.36
CA PRO A 52 -20.38 -5.10 -8.50
C PRO A 52 -21.90 -4.88 -8.52
N TRP A 53 -22.39 -3.70 -8.91
CA TRP A 53 -23.83 -3.45 -8.97
C TRP A 53 -24.54 -4.22 -10.08
N GLY A 54 -23.85 -4.55 -11.18
CA GLY A 54 -24.41 -5.36 -12.28
C GLY A 54 -25.78 -4.88 -12.74
N ARG A 55 -25.90 -3.59 -13.08
CA ARG A 55 -27.15 -2.99 -13.58
C ARG A 55 -26.95 -2.42 -14.97
N GLU A 56 -27.99 -2.49 -15.78
CA GLU A 56 -28.02 -1.88 -17.10
C GLU A 56 -27.76 -0.36 -17.00
N GLY A 57 -26.89 0.16 -17.87
CA GLY A 57 -26.59 1.60 -17.98
C GLY A 57 -25.38 2.12 -17.19
N VAL A 58 -24.73 1.29 -16.36
CA VAL A 58 -23.51 1.64 -15.58
C VAL A 58 -22.27 0.82 -15.98
N GLU A 59 -22.22 0.42 -17.24
CA GLU A 59 -21.07 -0.23 -17.89
C GLU A 59 -20.33 0.75 -18.79
N TRP A 60 -19.04 0.45 -19.03
CA TRP A 60 -18.20 1.20 -19.94
C TRP A 60 -18.82 1.33 -21.34
N LYS A 61 -18.80 2.54 -21.91
CA LYS A 61 -19.39 2.86 -23.23
C LYS A 61 -18.36 3.22 -24.29
N GLY A 62 -17.07 3.21 -23.95
CA GLY A 62 -15.99 3.55 -24.89
C GLY A 62 -15.50 2.33 -25.70
N ASP A 63 -14.25 2.40 -26.16
CA ASP A 63 -13.65 1.33 -26.94
C ASP A 63 -13.54 0.03 -26.13
N PHE A 64 -13.86 -1.10 -26.75
CA PHE A 64 -13.97 -2.43 -26.14
C PHE A 64 -15.11 -2.62 -25.12
N SER A 65 -16.05 -1.67 -25.03
CA SER A 65 -17.36 -1.92 -24.42
C SER A 65 -18.16 -3.01 -25.14
N ASP A 66 -19.27 -3.44 -24.54
CA ASP A 66 -20.13 -4.49 -25.08
C ASP A 66 -20.67 -4.21 -26.48
N GLY A 67 -21.01 -2.95 -26.75
CA GLY A 67 -21.45 -2.48 -28.06
C GLY A 67 -20.33 -2.02 -29.00
N SER A 68 -19.06 -2.09 -28.60
CA SER A 68 -17.96 -1.49 -29.36
C SER A 68 -17.69 -2.18 -30.70
N HIS A 69 -17.50 -1.38 -31.75
CA HIS A 69 -17.07 -1.86 -33.07
C HIS A 69 -15.60 -2.30 -33.13
N GLN A 70 -14.80 -2.05 -32.08
CA GLN A 70 -13.40 -2.50 -32.01
C GLN A 70 -13.29 -4.03 -31.88
N TRP A 71 -14.38 -4.71 -31.50
CA TRP A 71 -14.39 -6.15 -31.36
C TRP A 71 -14.29 -6.88 -32.69
N THR A 72 -13.16 -7.53 -32.94
CA THR A 72 -12.99 -8.49 -34.04
C THR A 72 -13.21 -9.92 -33.57
N THR A 73 -13.59 -10.84 -34.48
CA THR A 73 -13.72 -12.28 -34.17
C THR A 73 -12.45 -12.86 -33.55
N ARG A 74 -11.28 -12.36 -33.97
CA ARG A 74 -9.99 -12.76 -33.41
C ARG A 74 -9.84 -12.29 -31.96
N LEU A 75 -10.12 -11.02 -31.67
CA LEU A 75 -10.04 -10.48 -30.31
C LEU A 75 -11.03 -11.19 -29.38
N LYS A 76 -12.28 -11.39 -29.81
CA LYS A 76 -13.28 -12.12 -29.00
C LYS A 76 -12.78 -13.50 -28.60
N ARG A 77 -12.12 -14.21 -29.52
CA ARG A 77 -11.53 -15.53 -29.25
C ARG A 77 -10.33 -15.48 -28.30
N LEU A 78 -9.39 -14.54 -28.51
CA LEU A 78 -8.17 -14.43 -27.69
C LEU A 78 -8.45 -14.04 -26.24
N LEU A 79 -9.55 -13.34 -26.01
CA LEU A 79 -9.93 -12.81 -24.70
C LEU A 79 -11.09 -13.60 -24.07
N GLU A 80 -11.52 -14.69 -24.72
CA GLU A 80 -12.66 -15.52 -24.28
C GLU A 80 -13.88 -14.66 -23.95
N TYR A 81 -14.17 -13.72 -24.84
CA TYR A 81 -15.14 -12.67 -24.60
C TYR A 81 -16.53 -13.03 -25.11
N GLU A 82 -17.43 -13.22 -24.15
CA GLU A 82 -18.85 -13.48 -24.33
C GLU A 82 -19.64 -12.47 -23.48
N PRO A 83 -20.11 -11.34 -24.05
CA PRO A 83 -20.81 -10.32 -23.27
C PRO A 83 -22.19 -10.81 -22.84
N LEU A 84 -22.55 -10.51 -21.58
CA LEU A 84 -23.88 -10.70 -21.05
C LEU A 84 -24.45 -9.33 -20.67
N PRO A 85 -25.60 -8.92 -21.23
CA PRO A 85 -26.15 -7.60 -20.95
C PRO A 85 -26.37 -7.36 -19.45
N GLY A 86 -25.78 -6.29 -18.92
CA GLY A 86 -26.02 -5.84 -17.56
C GLY A 86 -25.33 -6.68 -16.47
N ASP A 87 -24.34 -7.49 -16.79
CA ASP A 87 -23.57 -8.24 -15.78
C ASP A 87 -22.51 -7.37 -15.06
N GLY A 88 -22.33 -6.12 -15.52
CA GLY A 88 -21.39 -5.15 -15.01
C GLY A 88 -19.94 -5.41 -15.43
N ILE A 89 -19.68 -6.39 -16.28
CA ILE A 89 -18.35 -6.80 -16.72
C ILE A 89 -18.06 -6.18 -18.08
N PHE A 90 -16.92 -5.51 -18.21
CA PHE A 90 -16.51 -4.92 -19.48
C PHE A 90 -15.00 -4.97 -19.66
N TRP A 91 -14.56 -4.90 -20.90
CA TRP A 91 -13.18 -4.63 -21.25
C TRP A 91 -12.99 -3.15 -21.59
N MET A 92 -11.80 -2.63 -21.35
CA MET A 92 -11.35 -1.34 -21.87
C MET A 92 -9.87 -1.39 -22.22
N SER A 93 -9.38 -0.39 -22.96
CA SER A 93 -7.95 -0.25 -23.15
C SER A 93 -7.26 0.10 -21.82
N PHE A 94 -6.01 -0.33 -21.65
CA PHE A 94 -5.24 0.05 -20.48
C PHE A 94 -5.02 1.58 -20.40
N GLU A 95 -4.98 2.25 -21.55
CA GLU A 95 -4.89 3.71 -21.63
C GLU A 95 -6.16 4.38 -21.08
N ASP A 96 -7.34 3.90 -21.48
CA ASP A 96 -8.61 4.39 -20.92
C ASP A 96 -8.68 4.11 -19.42
N PHE A 97 -8.22 2.95 -18.96
CA PHE A 97 -8.16 2.65 -17.53
C PHE A 97 -7.35 3.69 -16.75
N VAL A 98 -6.14 4.02 -17.22
CA VAL A 98 -5.29 5.07 -16.61
C VAL A 98 -5.97 6.44 -16.65
N ASN A 99 -6.77 6.73 -17.67
CA ASN A 99 -7.48 8.01 -17.81
C ASN A 99 -8.77 8.09 -16.99
N GLN A 100 -9.35 6.95 -16.56
CA GLN A 100 -10.66 6.91 -15.88
C GLN A 100 -10.58 6.56 -14.39
N PHE A 101 -9.49 5.92 -13.94
CA PHE A 101 -9.32 5.44 -12.57
C PHE A 101 -8.09 6.08 -11.90
N ASP A 102 -8.27 6.55 -10.66
CA ASP A 102 -7.19 7.20 -9.89
C ASP A 102 -6.41 6.20 -9.00
N ASP A 103 -7.12 5.21 -8.47
CA ASP A 103 -6.60 4.31 -7.44
C ASP A 103 -6.70 2.84 -7.85
N VAL A 104 -5.66 2.07 -7.52
CA VAL A 104 -5.63 0.61 -7.61
C VAL A 104 -5.21 0.02 -6.28
N TYR A 105 -6.05 -0.86 -5.73
CA TYR A 105 -5.82 -1.58 -4.49
C TYR A 105 -5.46 -3.03 -4.79
N ILE A 106 -4.24 -3.42 -4.41
CA ILE A 106 -3.72 -4.78 -4.56
C ILE A 106 -3.60 -5.41 -3.18
N CYS A 107 -4.27 -6.54 -2.98
CA CYS A 107 -4.14 -7.35 -1.78
C CYS A 107 -3.21 -8.53 -2.07
N ARG A 108 -2.04 -8.56 -1.44
CA ARG A 108 -1.09 -9.66 -1.56
C ARG A 108 -1.39 -10.73 -0.50
N VAL A 109 -1.49 -11.98 -0.94
CA VAL A 109 -1.70 -13.14 -0.07
C VAL A 109 -0.35 -13.80 0.21
N PHE A 110 0.12 -13.72 1.46
CA PHE A 110 1.40 -14.31 1.89
C PHE A 110 1.28 -15.75 2.36
N ASP A 111 0.14 -16.13 2.94
CA ASP A 111 -0.15 -17.50 3.40
C ASP A 111 -0.88 -18.28 2.30
N ASP A 112 -0.27 -18.38 1.13
CA ASP A 112 -0.84 -19.12 0.01
C ASP A 112 -0.60 -20.65 0.15
N PRO A 113 -1.65 -21.46 0.37
CA PRO A 113 -1.49 -22.91 0.54
C PRO A 113 -1.04 -23.61 -0.74
N THR A 114 -1.12 -22.97 -1.90
CA THR A 114 -0.66 -23.53 -3.18
C THR A 114 0.85 -23.39 -3.37
N GLY A 115 1.51 -22.53 -2.58
CA GLY A 115 2.95 -22.27 -2.66
C GLY A 115 3.39 -21.50 -3.91
N LEU A 116 2.45 -21.03 -4.74
CA LEU A 116 2.75 -20.30 -5.97
C LEU A 116 3.38 -18.92 -5.70
N ASN A 117 3.07 -18.32 -4.55
CA ASN A 117 3.61 -17.03 -4.13
C ASN A 117 4.91 -17.13 -3.30
N GLY A 118 5.53 -18.31 -3.23
CA GLY A 118 6.69 -18.57 -2.36
C GLY A 118 6.30 -18.73 -0.89
N LYS A 119 7.26 -19.16 -0.06
CA LYS A 119 7.06 -19.30 1.39
C LYS A 119 7.57 -18.06 2.12
N TRP A 120 6.70 -17.46 2.92
CA TRP A 120 6.98 -16.23 3.65
C TRP A 120 7.02 -16.48 5.15
N CYS A 121 8.06 -15.98 5.80
CA CYS A 121 8.11 -15.84 7.26
C CYS A 121 7.40 -14.55 7.66
N LYS A 122 6.48 -14.65 8.63
CA LYS A 122 5.70 -13.52 9.16
C LYS A 122 6.17 -13.16 10.57
N ASN A 123 6.64 -11.93 10.75
CA ASN A 123 6.95 -11.37 12.06
C ASN A 123 5.94 -10.27 12.40
N VAL A 124 5.32 -10.33 13.57
CA VAL A 124 4.31 -9.36 14.02
C VAL A 124 4.76 -8.71 15.32
N PHE A 125 4.76 -7.38 15.34
CA PHE A 125 5.06 -6.56 16.50
C PHE A 125 3.83 -5.72 16.83
N HIS A 126 3.37 -5.78 18.07
CA HIS A 126 2.29 -4.96 18.58
C HIS A 126 2.86 -3.80 19.37
N GLY A 127 2.36 -2.59 19.13
CA GLY A 127 2.83 -1.40 19.82
C GLY A 127 1.76 -0.32 19.88
N ALA A 128 2.12 0.82 20.47
CA ALA A 128 1.26 1.99 20.51
C ALA A 128 2.09 3.27 20.43
N TRP A 129 1.51 4.29 19.80
CA TRP A 129 1.92 5.68 20.00
C TRP A 129 1.19 6.20 21.23
N THR A 130 1.93 6.49 22.30
CA THR A 130 1.40 6.99 23.56
C THR A 130 1.95 8.39 23.81
N LYS A 131 1.07 9.33 24.15
CA LYS A 131 1.43 10.73 24.31
C LYS A 131 2.49 10.89 25.42
N GLY A 132 3.54 11.64 25.11
CA GLY A 132 4.66 11.89 26.02
C GLY A 132 5.66 10.74 26.17
N LEU A 133 5.43 9.60 25.51
CA LEU A 133 6.34 8.45 25.52
C LEU A 133 6.81 8.11 24.11
N THR A 134 5.91 7.60 23.27
CA THR A 134 6.22 7.05 21.94
C THR A 134 5.52 7.76 20.78
N ALA A 135 4.61 8.71 21.06
CA ALA A 135 3.95 9.51 20.02
C ALA A 135 4.82 10.70 19.60
N GLY A 136 5.92 10.43 18.87
CA GLY A 136 6.94 11.40 18.51
C GLY A 136 6.62 12.25 17.26
N GLY A 137 5.66 11.82 16.44
CA GLY A 137 5.32 12.48 15.18
C GLY A 137 6.35 12.26 14.07
N SER A 138 6.13 12.86 12.90
CA SER A 138 7.00 12.71 11.73
C SER A 138 8.40 13.31 11.91
N THR A 139 9.30 13.07 10.95
CA THR A 139 10.66 13.64 10.93
C THR A 139 10.71 15.17 10.88
N ASN A 140 9.58 15.83 10.65
CA ASN A 140 9.46 17.28 10.76
C ASN A 140 9.52 17.75 12.22
N HIS A 141 9.36 16.85 13.18
CA HIS A 141 9.38 17.14 14.61
C HIS A 141 10.65 16.62 15.28
N THR A 142 11.16 17.34 16.28
CA THR A 142 12.37 16.94 17.03
C THR A 142 12.13 15.72 17.92
N SER A 143 10.87 15.46 18.28
CA SER A 143 10.40 14.30 19.03
C SER A 143 10.39 12.99 18.22
N VAL A 144 10.77 13.01 16.94
CA VAL A 144 10.77 11.81 16.08
C VAL A 144 11.54 10.63 16.68
N THR A 145 12.62 10.91 17.39
CA THR A 145 13.45 9.89 18.04
C THR A 145 12.64 9.04 19.00
N SER A 146 11.62 9.61 19.67
CA SER A 146 10.80 8.92 20.66
C SER A 146 9.87 7.86 20.07
N ASN A 147 9.59 7.88 18.77
CA ASN A 147 8.74 6.88 18.13
C ASN A 147 9.29 5.44 18.26
N PRO A 148 8.45 4.43 18.03
CA PRO A 148 8.90 3.06 17.89
C PRO A 148 9.83 2.87 16.68
N HIS A 149 10.89 2.10 16.90
CA HIS A 149 11.91 1.81 15.89
C HIS A 149 12.23 0.31 15.89
N TYR A 150 12.47 -0.25 14.71
CA TYR A 150 12.80 -1.65 14.53
C TYR A 150 14.06 -1.76 13.69
N VAL A 151 15.06 -2.47 14.19
CA VAL A 151 16.31 -2.71 13.47
C VAL A 151 16.17 -4.00 12.67
N ILE A 152 16.45 -3.91 11.37
CA ILE A 152 16.41 -5.01 10.43
C ILE A 152 17.84 -5.24 9.92
N THR A 153 18.44 -6.37 10.29
CA THR A 153 19.78 -6.75 9.84
C THR A 153 19.69 -7.81 8.76
N VAL A 154 20.14 -7.49 7.56
CA VAL A 154 20.06 -8.33 6.36
C VAL A 154 21.44 -8.89 6.06
N LYS A 155 21.58 -10.22 5.91
CA LYS A 155 22.87 -10.85 5.56
C LYS A 155 23.02 -11.18 4.07
N LYS A 156 21.91 -11.37 3.36
CA LYS A 156 21.85 -11.66 1.92
C LYS A 156 20.79 -10.78 1.26
N PRO A 157 20.96 -10.38 -0.01
CA PRO A 157 19.92 -9.64 -0.71
C PRO A 157 18.58 -10.35 -0.60
N THR A 158 17.54 -9.64 -0.20
CA THR A 158 16.21 -10.22 0.02
C THR A 158 15.09 -9.19 -0.15
N THR A 159 13.89 -9.69 -0.48
CA THR A 159 12.68 -8.88 -0.53
C THR A 159 11.96 -8.93 0.81
N VAL A 160 11.56 -7.75 1.30
CA VAL A 160 10.83 -7.57 2.55
C VAL A 160 9.56 -6.79 2.30
N TYR A 161 8.43 -7.27 2.81
CA TYR A 161 7.17 -6.54 2.81
C TYR A 161 6.87 -6.08 4.22
N VAL A 162 6.62 -4.79 4.37
CA VAL A 162 6.33 -4.16 5.65
C VAL A 162 4.91 -3.62 5.60
N VAL A 163 4.12 -3.96 6.61
CA VAL A 163 2.73 -3.53 6.76
C VAL A 163 2.56 -2.91 8.14
N LEU A 164 2.18 -1.64 8.18
CA LEU A 164 1.83 -0.93 9.41
C LEU A 164 0.32 -0.69 9.42
N ALA A 165 -0.36 -1.28 10.40
CA ALA A 165 -1.80 -1.14 10.57
C ALA A 165 -2.12 -0.50 11.93
N GLN A 166 -2.87 0.59 11.93
CA GLN A 166 -3.47 1.14 13.14
C GLN A 166 -4.77 0.41 13.48
N LYS A 167 -5.13 0.38 14.77
CA LYS A 167 -6.33 -0.30 15.26
C LYS A 167 -7.58 0.20 14.53
N ASP A 168 -8.47 -0.74 14.22
CA ASP A 168 -9.74 -0.44 13.58
C ASP A 168 -10.61 0.45 14.47
N THR A 169 -11.05 1.58 13.93
CA THR A 169 -11.88 2.56 14.62
C THR A 169 -13.34 2.55 14.15
N ARG A 170 -13.74 1.63 13.25
CA ARG A 170 -15.14 1.52 12.80
C ARG A 170 -16.07 1.30 13.98
N GLY A 171 -17.16 2.08 14.02
CA GLY A 171 -18.11 2.08 15.14
C GLY A 171 -17.67 2.91 16.34
N THR A 172 -16.56 3.66 16.24
CA THR A 172 -16.10 4.61 17.26
C THR A 172 -16.08 6.04 16.70
N THR A 173 -15.89 7.03 17.56
CA THR A 173 -15.69 8.44 17.17
C THR A 173 -14.24 8.78 16.85
N LYS A 174 -13.32 7.80 16.90
CA LYS A 174 -11.89 8.03 16.65
C LYS A 174 -11.60 8.04 15.16
N GLU A 175 -10.99 9.10 14.69
CA GLU A 175 -10.46 9.18 13.32
C GLU A 175 -9.14 8.41 13.20
N LEU A 176 -8.85 7.96 11.99
CA LEU A 176 -7.55 7.38 11.65
C LEU A 176 -6.52 8.48 11.57
N HIS A 177 -5.36 8.28 12.21
CA HIS A 177 -4.27 9.24 12.08
C HIS A 177 -3.55 9.04 10.75
N PRO A 178 -2.99 10.11 10.15
CA PRO A 178 -2.03 9.93 9.09
C PRO A 178 -0.80 9.18 9.61
N ILE A 179 -0.53 7.99 9.07
CA ILE A 179 0.59 7.11 9.46
C ILE A 179 1.55 6.88 8.31
N ALA A 180 2.81 6.61 8.62
CA ALA A 180 3.82 6.23 7.64
C ALA A 180 4.81 5.22 8.23
N LEU A 181 5.53 4.57 7.33
CA LEU A 181 6.71 3.77 7.61
C LEU A 181 7.91 4.37 6.87
N GLU A 182 9.04 4.51 7.53
CA GLU A 182 10.24 5.14 6.96
C GLU A 182 11.44 4.23 7.23
N LEU A 183 12.11 3.77 6.16
CA LEU A 183 13.22 2.85 6.26
C LEU A 183 14.54 3.58 6.01
N TYR A 184 15.48 3.45 6.93
CA TYR A 184 16.78 4.12 6.88
C TYR A 184 17.91 3.11 6.75
N ALA A 185 18.86 3.36 5.85
CA ALA A 185 20.06 2.53 5.69
C ALA A 185 21.22 3.08 6.53
N PHE A 186 21.46 2.48 7.70
CA PHE A 186 22.54 2.90 8.60
C PHE A 186 23.72 1.91 8.60
N SER A 187 24.91 2.40 8.99
CA SER A 187 26.09 1.56 9.17
C SER A 187 26.05 0.74 10.47
N LYS A 188 25.27 1.18 11.46
CA LYS A 188 25.09 0.54 12.76
C LYS A 188 23.65 0.72 13.25
N PRO A 189 23.15 -0.19 14.12
CA PRO A 189 21.85 -0.02 14.77
C PRO A 189 21.77 1.31 15.53
N ARG A 190 20.77 2.14 15.20
CA ARG A 190 20.48 3.41 15.88
C ARG A 190 19.06 3.87 15.57
N ARG A 191 18.53 4.76 16.42
CA ARG A 191 17.25 5.45 16.20
C ARG A 191 17.41 6.63 15.24
N VAL A 192 16.32 6.99 14.57
CA VAL A 192 16.24 8.10 13.62
C VAL A 192 16.13 9.41 14.39
N ARG A 193 16.78 10.45 13.89
CA ARG A 193 16.76 11.81 14.43
C ARG A 193 16.46 12.80 13.32
N LYS A 194 15.89 13.95 13.68
CA LYS A 194 15.74 15.08 12.74
C LYS A 194 17.12 15.67 12.41
N SER A 195 17.73 15.18 11.34
CA SER A 195 19.07 15.56 10.88
C SER A 195 19.21 15.39 9.38
N ARG A 196 20.14 16.15 8.77
CA ARG A 196 20.41 16.05 7.33
C ARG A 196 20.99 14.69 6.97
N GLU A 197 21.84 14.14 7.84
CA GLU A 197 22.45 12.81 7.64
C GLU A 197 21.38 11.72 7.60
N ASP A 198 20.40 11.75 8.51
CA ASP A 198 19.34 10.73 8.53
C ASP A 198 18.41 10.88 7.32
N TYR A 199 18.08 12.11 6.91
CA TYR A 199 17.31 12.33 5.68
C TYR A 199 18.02 11.77 4.43
N GLN A 200 19.35 11.86 4.37
CA GLN A 200 20.13 11.27 3.28
C GLN A 200 20.10 9.74 3.29
N ALA A 201 19.94 9.13 4.45
CA ALA A 201 19.86 7.68 4.64
C ALA A 201 18.45 7.09 4.40
N LEU A 202 17.41 7.92 4.26
CA LEU A 202 16.04 7.48 3.95
C LEU A 202 15.98 6.77 2.60
N VAL A 203 15.46 5.55 2.61
CA VAL A 203 15.35 4.66 1.44
C VAL A 203 14.10 5.01 0.61
N ASN A 204 12.95 5.20 1.26
CA ASN A 204 11.65 5.45 0.63
C ASN A 204 11.25 6.93 0.67
N LYS A 205 12.00 7.79 -0.03
CA LYS A 205 11.81 9.26 0.01
C LYS A 205 10.49 9.78 -0.58
N HIS A 206 9.79 8.98 -1.36
CA HIS A 206 8.55 9.38 -2.05
C HIS A 206 7.29 8.99 -1.29
N ASP A 207 7.43 8.37 -0.12
CA ASP A 207 6.29 7.99 0.69
C ASP A 207 5.70 9.17 1.45
N CYS A 208 4.38 9.12 1.64
CA CYS A 208 3.61 10.12 2.35
C CYS A 208 2.87 9.51 3.54
N TYR A 209 2.53 10.37 4.50
CA TYR A 209 1.64 10.00 5.59
C TYR A 209 0.21 9.98 5.07
N CYS A 210 -0.50 8.87 5.29
CA CYS A 210 -1.86 8.68 4.83
C CYS A 210 -2.78 8.33 5.99
N ALA A 211 -3.97 8.94 6.03
CA ALA A 211 -5.02 8.63 7.01
C ALA A 211 -5.76 7.33 6.63
N LEU A 212 -5.01 6.26 6.38
CA LEU A 212 -5.51 4.93 6.07
C LEU A 212 -5.33 4.02 7.28
N ARG A 213 -6.17 2.99 7.38
CA ARG A 213 -6.02 1.98 8.44
C ARG A 213 -4.69 1.24 8.32
N GLU A 214 -4.21 1.07 7.10
CA GLU A 214 -2.99 0.32 6.80
C GLU A 214 -2.17 1.04 5.73
N VAL A 215 -0.86 1.06 5.91
CA VAL A 215 0.12 1.41 4.89
C VAL A 215 1.10 0.26 4.73
N SER A 216 1.45 -0.07 3.50
CA SER A 216 2.36 -1.18 3.20
C SER A 216 3.40 -0.80 2.16
N ARG A 217 4.58 -1.42 2.25
CA ARG A 217 5.69 -1.23 1.31
C ARG A 217 6.47 -2.50 1.07
N GLU A 218 6.89 -2.64 -0.17
CA GLU A 218 7.83 -3.65 -0.63
C GLU A 218 9.23 -3.03 -0.73
N PHE A 219 10.23 -3.70 -0.18
CA PHE A 219 11.62 -3.30 -0.26
C PHE A 219 12.48 -4.44 -0.77
N TYR A 220 13.39 -4.15 -1.71
CA TYR A 220 14.51 -5.02 -2.01
C TYR A 220 15.75 -4.54 -1.24
N LEU A 221 16.18 -5.32 -0.25
CA LEU A 221 17.23 -4.95 0.68
C LEU A 221 18.55 -5.65 0.35
N THR A 222 19.66 -4.92 0.46
CA THR A 222 21.02 -5.49 0.32
C THR A 222 21.61 -5.77 1.69
N PRO A 223 22.68 -6.59 1.81
CA PRO A 223 23.30 -6.89 3.09
C PRO A 223 23.77 -5.62 3.82
N ARG A 224 23.06 -5.26 4.91
CA ARG A 224 23.38 -4.17 5.84
C ARG A 224 22.37 -4.14 6.98
N THR A 225 22.54 -3.17 7.88
CA THR A 225 21.56 -2.81 8.89
C THR A 225 20.65 -1.70 8.39
N TYR A 226 19.36 -1.86 8.63
CA TYR A 226 18.34 -0.85 8.42
C TYR A 226 17.64 -0.54 9.73
N THR A 227 17.13 0.69 9.85
CA THR A 227 16.20 1.07 10.92
C THR A 227 14.88 1.46 10.27
N LEU A 228 13.82 0.76 10.66
CA LEU A 228 12.45 1.07 10.31
C LEU A 228 11.84 1.93 11.42
N LEU A 229 11.39 3.13 11.07
CA LEU A 229 10.62 4.03 11.91
C LEU A 229 9.13 3.89 11.54
N VAL A 230 8.27 3.80 12.56
CA VAL A 230 6.82 3.86 12.39
C VAL A 230 6.25 5.01 13.23
N SER A 231 5.49 5.89 12.59
CA SER A 231 5.04 7.15 13.20
C SER A 231 3.69 7.60 12.67
N THR A 232 3.00 8.37 13.50
CA THR A 232 1.94 9.28 13.08
C THR A 232 2.53 10.58 12.55
N PHE A 233 1.75 11.37 11.81
CA PHE A 233 2.24 12.63 11.26
C PHE A 233 2.52 13.68 12.34
N GLU A 234 1.56 13.91 13.24
CA GLU A 234 1.69 14.86 14.34
C GLU A 234 2.13 14.18 15.64
N PRO A 235 2.95 14.84 16.47
CA PRO A 235 3.29 14.38 17.81
C PRO A 235 2.06 14.30 18.72
N GLY A 236 2.09 13.36 19.67
CA GLY A 236 1.02 13.19 20.67
C GLY A 236 -0.27 12.56 20.14
N GLN A 237 -0.34 12.19 18.87
CA GLN A 237 -1.43 11.36 18.33
C GLN A 237 -1.32 9.94 18.91
N GLU A 238 -2.41 9.47 19.53
CA GLU A 238 -2.44 8.19 20.23
C GLU A 238 -3.21 7.13 19.45
N ALA A 239 -2.56 6.00 19.20
CA ALA A 239 -3.20 4.81 18.65
C ALA A 239 -2.37 3.55 18.92
N GLU A 240 -3.06 2.42 19.04
CA GLU A 240 -2.44 1.10 18.97
C GLU A 240 -2.19 0.73 17.50
N PHE A 241 -1.10 0.02 17.24
CA PHE A 241 -0.75 -0.47 15.92
C PHE A 241 -0.21 -1.90 15.94
N ALA A 242 -0.25 -2.55 14.78
CA ALA A 242 0.46 -3.78 14.48
C ALA A 242 1.41 -3.52 13.30
N LEU A 243 2.68 -3.84 13.49
CA LEU A 243 3.69 -3.88 12.44
C LEU A 243 3.91 -5.33 12.04
N THR A 244 3.64 -5.66 10.78
CA THR A 244 3.92 -6.98 10.22
C THR A 244 5.04 -6.87 9.18
N ILE A 245 6.05 -7.73 9.31
CA ILE A 245 7.16 -7.82 8.37
C ILE A 245 7.18 -9.24 7.79
N PHE A 246 6.97 -9.33 6.48
CA PHE A 246 7.09 -10.57 5.72
C PHE A 246 8.45 -10.64 5.03
N THR A 247 9.11 -11.77 5.14
CA THR A 247 10.43 -12.03 4.53
C THR A 247 10.41 -13.41 3.87
N ASP A 248 11.17 -13.61 2.80
CA ASP A 248 11.36 -14.97 2.24
C ASP A 248 11.87 -15.92 3.33
N GLU A 249 11.36 -17.15 3.40
CA GLU A 249 11.76 -18.17 4.40
C GLU A 249 13.28 -18.44 4.43
N THR A 250 13.94 -18.30 3.27
CA THR A 250 15.40 -18.47 3.14
C THR A 250 16.20 -17.22 3.54
N SER A 251 15.51 -16.13 3.91
CA SER A 251 16.13 -14.88 4.32
C SER A 251 16.88 -15.04 5.63
N GLU A 252 18.18 -14.76 5.60
CA GLU A 252 18.98 -14.58 6.81
C GLU A 252 18.82 -13.15 7.33
N ILE A 253 17.68 -12.89 7.97
CA ILE A 253 17.28 -11.59 8.48
C ILE A 253 17.04 -11.65 10.00
N ASP A 254 17.55 -10.66 10.72
CA ASP A 254 17.32 -10.47 12.16
C ASP A 254 16.53 -9.18 12.36
N ILE A 255 15.42 -9.26 13.07
CA ILE A 255 14.52 -8.13 13.32
C ILE A 255 14.40 -7.93 14.83
N ARG A 256 14.72 -6.73 15.30
CA ARG A 256 14.68 -6.38 16.73
C ARG A 256 13.92 -5.10 16.95
N ASP A 257 12.98 -5.11 17.90
CA ASP A 257 12.40 -3.90 18.46
C ASP A 257 13.46 -3.17 19.29
N VAL A 258 13.70 -1.90 18.97
CA VAL A 258 14.69 -1.05 19.64
C VAL A 258 14.06 0.18 20.29
N THR A 259 12.73 0.19 20.43
CA THR A 259 11.96 1.31 20.98
C THR A 259 12.39 1.68 22.40
N GLU A 260 12.76 0.70 23.22
CA GLU A 260 13.11 0.87 24.65
C GLU A 260 14.61 0.86 24.96
N LEU A 261 15.50 0.65 23.97
CA LEU A 261 16.92 0.38 24.21
C LEU A 261 17.72 1.52 24.87
N ASP A 262 17.19 2.74 24.89
CA ASP A 262 17.85 3.89 25.53
C ASP A 262 17.40 4.13 26.99
N SER A 263 16.33 3.47 27.46
CA SER A 263 15.73 3.79 28.77
C SER A 263 16.55 3.32 29.98
N HIS A 264 17.45 2.34 29.79
CA HIS A 264 18.23 1.76 30.88
C HIS A 264 19.65 2.32 31.03
N LYS A 265 20.24 2.97 30.02
CA LYS A 265 21.63 3.46 30.10
C LYS A 265 21.78 4.87 30.66
N ASP A 266 20.73 5.68 30.63
CA ASP A 266 20.78 7.05 31.16
C ASP A 266 20.34 7.17 32.63
N ARG A 267 19.75 6.12 33.22
CA ARG A 267 19.43 6.10 34.67
C ARG A 267 20.61 5.77 35.58
N GLU A 268 21.69 5.18 35.04
CA GLU A 268 22.89 4.83 35.84
C GLU A 268 23.95 5.95 35.87
N ARG A 269 23.77 7.04 35.12
CA ARG A 269 24.61 8.24 35.24
C ARG A 269 23.96 9.22 36.22
N GLY A 270 24.02 8.88 37.50
CA GLY A 270 23.76 9.82 38.58
C GLY A 270 24.64 11.08 38.45
N PRO A 271 24.22 12.21 39.04
CA PRO A 271 24.94 13.47 38.92
C PRO A 271 26.36 13.32 39.46
N LYS A 272 27.35 13.67 38.65
CA LYS A 272 28.71 13.86 39.15
C LYS A 272 28.69 15.11 40.03
N LEU A 273 28.92 14.92 41.32
CA LEU A 273 29.29 15.97 42.28
C LEU A 273 30.61 16.62 41.88
#